data_AF-A0A6S6WLL2-F1
#
_entry.id   AF-A0A6S6WLL2-F1
#
_cell.length_a   1.000
_cell.length_b   1.000
_cell.length_c   1.000
_cell.angle_alpha   90.00
_cell.angle_beta   90.00
_cell.angle_gamma   90.00
#
_symmetry.space_group_name_H-M   'P 1'
#
loop_
_entity.id
_entity.type
_entity.pdbx_description
1 polymer ?
#
loop_
_entity_poly.entity_id
_entity_poly.type
_entity_poly.pdbx_seq_one_letter_code
_entity_poly.pdbx_strand_id
1 'polypeptide(L)'
;MQPFKLQLLLSNIERSEKSRSRIDARVAVGSQVTLRHRKTKEQITFRLVTPEEAKPSELCVSLLSPIGSAVIGKRRGSVIELNWNGQKSKWEVLAVNRN
;
A
#
# COMPACT_ATOMS: atom_id res chain seq x y z
N MET A 1 8.28 42.61 -28.20
CA MET A 1 7.37 41.59 -27.65
C MET A 1 8.20 40.37 -27.26
N GLN A 2 8.34 40.10 -25.96
CA GLN A 2 9.32 39.12 -25.48
C GLN A 2 8.77 37.68 -25.51
N PRO A 3 9.52 36.71 -26.08
CA PRO A 3 9.07 35.33 -26.32
C PRO A 3 9.13 34.44 -25.06
N PHE A 4 8.79 34.96 -23.87
CA PHE A 4 8.84 34.20 -22.61
C PHE A 4 7.62 33.29 -22.35
N LYS A 5 6.62 33.30 -23.24
CA LYS A 5 5.33 32.64 -22.99
C LYS A 5 5.32 31.14 -23.29
N LEU A 6 6.30 30.61 -24.05
CA LEU A 6 6.33 29.18 -24.39
C LEU A 6 7.04 28.31 -23.35
N GLN A 7 8.03 28.85 -22.62
CA GLN A 7 8.76 28.05 -21.63
C GLN A 7 7.90 27.69 -20.41
N LEU A 8 6.89 28.49 -20.08
CA LEU A 8 6.06 28.26 -18.90
C LEU A 8 5.03 27.12 -19.08
N LEU A 9 4.64 26.82 -20.32
CA LEU A 9 3.70 25.72 -20.61
C LEU A 9 4.37 24.35 -20.49
N LEU A 10 5.67 24.25 -20.76
CA LEU A 10 6.39 22.97 -20.64
C LEU A 10 6.62 22.58 -19.17
N SER A 11 6.85 23.54 -18.27
CA SER A 11 7.18 23.27 -16.87
C SER A 11 6.05 22.64 -16.04
N ASN A 12 4.80 22.73 -16.48
CA ASN A 12 3.66 22.17 -15.73
C ASN A 12 3.34 20.71 -16.08
N ILE A 13 3.92 20.15 -17.13
CA ILE A 13 3.55 18.81 -17.61
C ILE A 13 4.45 17.73 -16.97
N GLU A 14 5.72 18.02 -16.67
CA GLU A 14 6.64 17.06 -16.05
C GLU A 14 6.29 16.68 -14.61
N ARG A 15 5.46 17.46 -13.89
CA ARG A 15 5.03 17.11 -12.52
C ARG A 15 3.89 16.10 -12.47
N SER A 16 3.26 15.76 -13.59
CA SER A 16 2.04 14.96 -13.60
C SER A 16 2.21 13.47 -13.92
N GLU A 17 3.40 13.01 -14.30
CA GLU A 17 3.64 11.60 -14.67
C GLU A 17 4.17 10.73 -13.51
N LYS A 18 4.55 11.32 -12.35
CA LYS A 18 4.88 10.54 -11.14
C LYS A 18 3.67 10.23 -10.25
N SER A 19 2.51 10.80 -10.57
CA SER A 19 1.29 10.66 -9.77
C SER A 19 0.48 9.42 -10.16
N ARG A 20 0.45 9.05 -11.44
CA ARG A 20 -0.38 7.93 -11.94
C ARG A 20 0.05 6.57 -11.38
N SER A 21 1.35 6.32 -11.20
CA SER A 21 1.86 5.02 -10.73
C SER A 21 1.67 4.75 -9.24
N ARG A 22 1.36 5.78 -8.43
CA ARG A 22 1.16 5.62 -6.97
C ARG A 22 -0.30 5.44 -6.57
N ILE A 23 -1.25 5.85 -7.42
CA ILE A 23 -2.68 5.86 -7.09
C ILE A 23 -3.31 4.46 -7.27
N ASP A 24 -2.73 3.61 -8.12
CA ASP A 24 -3.20 2.25 -8.39
C ASP A 24 -2.26 1.15 -7.87
N ALA A 25 -1.44 1.44 -6.87
CA ALA A 25 -0.58 0.42 -6.28
C ALA A 25 -1.46 -0.64 -5.57
N ARG A 26 -1.69 -1.75 -6.27
CA ARG A 26 -2.27 -2.97 -5.70
C ARG A 26 -1.21 -3.66 -4.86
N VAL A 27 -1.64 -4.22 -3.74
CA VAL A 27 -0.78 -5.06 -2.91
C VAL A 27 -0.41 -6.32 -3.72
N ALA A 28 0.88 -6.51 -3.94
CA ALA A 28 1.45 -7.69 -4.57
C ALA A 28 2.52 -8.30 -3.64
N VAL A 29 2.96 -9.52 -3.96
CA VAL A 29 4.13 -10.12 -3.30
C VAL A 29 5.34 -9.18 -3.48
N GLY A 30 6.10 -8.99 -2.41
CA GLY A 30 7.20 -8.02 -2.28
C GLY A 30 6.76 -6.62 -1.87
N SER A 31 5.46 -6.30 -1.88
CA SER A 31 4.97 -4.96 -1.51
C SER A 31 4.95 -4.76 0.01
N GLN A 32 5.32 -3.57 0.46
CA GLN A 32 5.17 -3.15 1.85
C GLN A 32 3.82 -2.47 2.05
N VAL A 33 3.04 -2.97 3.01
CA VAL A 33 1.66 -2.55 3.25
C VAL A 33 1.55 -2.02 4.67
N THR A 34 0.94 -0.85 4.81
CA THR A 34 0.57 -0.29 6.12
C THR A 34 -0.93 -0.41 6.29
N LEU A 35 -1.34 -1.15 7.31
CA LEU A 35 -2.74 -1.27 7.73
C LEU A 35 -2.98 -0.42 8.97
N ARG A 36 -4.17 0.15 9.06
CA ARG A 36 -4.65 0.84 10.27
C ARG A 36 -5.92 0.22 10.78
N HIS A 37 -5.95 -0.09 12.06
CA HIS A 37 -7.15 -0.57 12.72
C HIS A 37 -8.16 0.58 12.90
N ARG A 38 -9.41 0.37 12.48
CA ARG A 38 -10.42 1.44 12.53
C ARG A 38 -10.88 1.83 13.93
N LYS A 39 -10.85 0.88 14.89
CA LYS A 39 -11.31 1.12 16.27
C LYS A 39 -10.21 1.72 17.15
N THR A 40 -9.03 1.10 17.14
CA THR A 40 -7.91 1.48 18.03
C THR A 40 -6.97 2.52 17.41
N LYS A 41 -7.12 2.80 16.10
CA LYS A 41 -6.20 3.63 15.29
C LYS A 41 -4.76 3.11 15.24
N GLU A 42 -4.52 1.89 15.71
CA GLU A 42 -3.23 1.21 15.65
C GLU A 42 -2.79 1.01 14.20
N GLN A 43 -1.50 1.18 13.93
CA GLN A 43 -0.94 1.02 12.59
C GLN A 43 0.10 -0.09 12.61
N ILE A 44 -0.05 -1.04 11.71
CA ILE A 44 0.91 -2.12 11.51
C ILE A 44 1.45 -2.01 10.10
N THR A 45 2.78 -2.13 9.96
CA THR A 45 3.44 -2.16 8.66
C THR A 45 4.16 -3.48 8.53
N PHE A 46 3.92 -4.15 7.40
CA PHE A 46 4.55 -5.42 7.10
C PHE A 46 4.83 -5.53 5.60
N ARG A 47 5.72 -6.44 5.23
CA ARG A 47 5.98 -6.78 3.83
C ARG A 47 5.27 -8.07 3.48
N LEU A 48 4.49 -8.05 2.41
CA LEU A 48 3.85 -9.25 1.91
C LEU A 48 4.89 -10.07 1.13
N VAL A 49 5.14 -11.30 1.54
CA VAL A 49 6.12 -12.19 0.91
C VAL A 49 5.51 -13.57 0.65
N THR A 50 6.26 -14.42 -0.06
CA THR A 50 5.90 -15.82 -0.21
C THR A 50 5.98 -16.56 1.15
N PRO A 51 5.27 -17.68 1.34
CA PRO A 51 5.38 -18.47 2.56
C PRO A 51 6.80 -18.98 2.85
N GLU A 52 7.61 -19.23 1.81
CA GLU A 52 8.99 -19.69 1.94
C GLU A 52 9.93 -18.59 2.46
N GLU A 53 9.65 -17.33 2.08
CA GLU A 53 10.42 -16.16 2.52
C GLU A 53 9.83 -15.48 3.77
N ALA A 54 8.78 -16.07 4.35
CA ALA A 54 8.08 -15.50 5.49
C ALA A 54 8.94 -15.55 6.75
N LYS A 55 9.36 -14.36 7.19
CA LYS A 55 10.18 -14.18 8.38
C LYS A 55 9.48 -13.27 9.37
N PRO A 56 8.91 -13.83 10.47
CA PRO A 56 8.26 -13.01 11.49
C PRO A 56 9.22 -12.01 12.14
N SER A 57 10.52 -12.33 12.21
CA SER A 57 11.56 -11.42 12.70
C SER A 57 11.78 -10.17 11.84
N GLU A 58 11.43 -10.21 10.55
CA GLU A 58 11.63 -9.10 9.61
C GLU A 58 10.32 -8.38 9.24
N LEU A 59 9.24 -8.58 10.01
CA LEU A 59 7.89 -8.06 9.69
C LEU A 59 7.39 -8.52 8.31
N CYS A 60 7.82 -9.71 7.88
CA CYS A 60 7.43 -10.34 6.64
C CYS A 60 6.24 -11.28 6.89
N VAL A 61 5.12 -11.02 6.21
CA VAL A 61 3.87 -11.80 6.32
C VAL A 61 3.69 -12.62 5.06
N SER A 62 3.47 -13.93 5.22
CA SER A 62 3.18 -14.81 4.09
C SER A 62 1.87 -14.42 3.40
N LEU A 63 1.82 -14.51 2.09
CA LEU A 63 0.54 -14.39 1.36
C LEU A 63 -0.49 -15.46 1.77
N LEU A 64 -0.03 -16.62 2.27
CA LEU A 64 -0.88 -17.70 2.79
C LEU A 64 -1.46 -17.40 4.19
N SER A 65 -0.97 -16.37 4.87
CA SER A 65 -1.52 -15.98 6.17
C SER A 65 -2.89 -15.31 5.99
N PRO A 66 -3.78 -15.35 7.01
CA PRO A 66 -5.11 -14.72 6.95
C PRO A 66 -5.02 -13.22 6.63
N ILE A 67 -3.97 -12.55 7.10
CA ILE A 67 -3.69 -11.14 6.80
C ILE A 67 -3.27 -10.96 5.35
N GLY A 68 -2.33 -11.78 4.87
CA GLY A 68 -1.77 -11.72 3.52
C GLY A 68 -2.83 -11.94 2.43
N SER A 69 -3.65 -12.97 2.60
CA SER A 69 -4.75 -13.30 1.68
C SER A 69 -5.85 -12.24 1.66
N ALA A 70 -6.07 -11.53 2.78
CA ALA A 70 -7.03 -10.44 2.81
C ALA A 70 -6.54 -9.16 2.12
N VAL A 71 -5.22 -8.88 2.19
CA VAL A 71 -4.63 -7.67 1.58
C VAL A 71 -4.22 -7.84 0.13
N ILE A 72 -3.90 -9.05 -0.33
CA ILE A 72 -3.43 -9.28 -1.70
C ILE A 72 -4.45 -8.74 -2.72
N GLY A 73 -3.95 -8.01 -3.72
CA GLY A 73 -4.78 -7.38 -4.75
C GLY A 73 -5.60 -6.17 -4.29
N LYS A 74 -5.63 -5.84 -3.00
CA LYS A 74 -6.29 -4.63 -2.48
C LYS A 74 -5.49 -3.38 -2.84
N ARG A 75 -6.17 -2.24 -2.86
CA ARG A 75 -5.57 -0.92 -3.12
C ARG A 75 -5.56 -0.08 -1.85
N ARG A 76 -4.76 0.99 -1.85
CA ARG A 76 -4.82 2.03 -0.82
C ARG A 76 -6.25 2.52 -0.61
N GLY A 77 -6.67 2.64 0.65
CA GLY A 77 -8.03 3.01 1.06
C GLY A 77 -9.01 1.84 1.16
N SER A 78 -8.60 0.62 0.77
CA SER A 78 -9.46 -0.56 0.94
C SER A 78 -9.60 -0.91 2.41
N VAL A 79 -10.82 -1.23 2.83
CA VAL A 79 -11.10 -1.77 4.17
C VAL A 79 -11.24 -3.28 4.06
N ILE A 80 -10.55 -4.00 4.94
CA ILE A 80 -10.59 -5.46 5.06
C ILE A 80 -11.04 -5.86 6.47
N GLU A 81 -11.73 -6.97 6.58
CA GLU A 81 -12.03 -7.61 7.87
C GLU A 81 -11.05 -8.75 8.12
N LEU A 82 -10.36 -8.66 9.25
CA LEU A 82 -9.39 -9.66 9.69
C LEU A 82 -9.83 -10.23 11.04
N ASN A 83 -9.62 -11.52 11.23
CA ASN A 83 -9.73 -12.13 12.55
C ASN A 83 -8.43 -11.90 13.32
N TRP A 84 -8.41 -10.90 14.18
CA TRP A 84 -7.29 -10.61 15.07
C TRP A 84 -7.63 -11.13 16.47
N ASN A 85 -6.83 -12.04 17.01
CA ASN A 85 -7.06 -12.68 18.32
C ASN A 85 -8.47 -13.31 18.47
N GLY A 86 -9.01 -13.90 17.40
CA GLY A 86 -10.34 -14.51 17.40
C GLY A 86 -11.51 -13.50 17.28
N GLN A 87 -11.23 -12.21 17.14
CA GLN A 87 -12.25 -11.17 16.96
C GLN A 87 -12.17 -10.53 15.57
N LYS A 88 -13.33 -10.37 14.93
CA LYS A 88 -13.45 -9.64 13.66
C LYS A 88 -13.11 -8.17 13.85
N SER A 89 -12.03 -7.75 13.21
CA SER A 89 -11.44 -6.43 13.33
C SER A 89 -11.34 -5.79 11.93
N LYS A 90 -11.70 -4.50 11.82
CA LYS A 90 -11.68 -3.78 10.55
C LYS A 90 -10.38 -3.03 10.39
N TRP A 91 -9.65 -3.33 9.32
CA TRP A 91 -8.38 -2.72 8.98
C TRP A 91 -8.46 -1.99 7.65
N GLU A 92 -7.84 -0.83 7.56
CA GLU A 92 -7.82 0.00 6.37
C GLU A 92 -6.40 0.07 5.83
N VAL A 93 -6.24 -0.15 4.52
CA VAL A 93 -4.95 -0.03 3.84
C VAL A 93 -4.60 1.46 3.72
N LEU A 94 -3.70 1.96 4.57
CA LEU A 94 -3.27 3.36 4.54
C LEU A 94 -2.30 3.65 3.40
N ALA A 95 -1.37 2.73 3.17
CA ALA A 95 -0.30 2.89 2.20
C ALA A 95 0.13 1.54 1.64
N VAL A 96 0.47 1.55 0.35
CA VAL A 96 1.09 0.43 -0.34
C VAL A 96 2.33 0.98 -1.01
N ASN A 97 3.49 0.49 -0.61
CA ASN A 97 4.77 0.83 -1.21
C ASN A 97 5.29 -0.38 -1.98
N ARG A 98 5.51 -0.18 -3.28
CA ARG A 98 6.07 -1.19 -4.17
C ARG A 98 7.52 -0.81 -4.43
N ASN A 99 8.44 -1.62 -3.94
CA ASN A 99 9.87 -1.49 -4.23
C ASN A 99 10.20 -2.11 -5.59
#